data_AF-A0AAD7T9S7-F1
#
_entry.id   AF-A0AAD7T9S7-F1
#
_cell.length_a   1.000
_cell.length_b   1.000
_cell.length_c   1.000
_cell.angle_alpha   90.00
_cell.angle_beta   90.00
_cell.angle_gamma   90.00
#
_symmetry.space_group_name_H-M   'P 1'
#
loop_
_entity.id
_entity.type
_entity.pdbx_description
1 polymer ?
#
loop_
_entity_poly.entity_id
_entity_poly.type
_entity_poly.pdbx_seq_one_letter_code
_entity_poly.pdbx_strand_id
1 'polypeptide(L)'
;MESSTVIEVSIIGEPFAGRKSSSIFPRFSFRCAVRAALRERDTAFASGDQAVVKTARYELRRTIRDTKRDYRVRLEGQLSNNDPRSLWQGLHTITDFKKKPSTAVDDATLPDKLNNFFGCFEVNDSTPARAPTSADTSSALVLTEDEVRKEFMRVNPRKAAGPDEIPGRVIKLELLASVSGCGNELERESEQRA
;
A
#
# COMPACT_ATOMS: atom_id res chain seq x y z
N MET A 1 15.44 -42.24 0.05
CA MET A 1 16.16 -41.02 0.47
C MET A 1 15.61 -39.90 -0.39
N GLU A 2 14.50 -39.29 0.04
CA GLU A 2 13.84 -38.22 -0.71
C GLU A 2 14.27 -36.89 -0.10
N SER A 3 15.03 -36.10 -0.86
CA SER A 3 15.43 -34.76 -0.48
C SER A 3 14.24 -33.82 -0.56
N SER A 4 13.73 -33.39 0.58
CA SER A 4 12.69 -32.38 0.68
C SER A 4 13.33 -30.99 0.64
N THR A 5 13.17 -30.29 -0.47
CA THR A 5 13.66 -28.91 -0.65
C THR A 5 12.74 -27.94 0.10
N VAL A 6 13.26 -27.30 1.15
CA VAL A 6 12.56 -26.23 1.88
C VAL A 6 12.74 -24.94 1.10
N ILE A 7 11.63 -24.35 0.61
CA ILE A 7 11.64 -23.02 0.01
C ILE A 7 11.38 -22.02 1.14
N GLU A 8 12.43 -21.34 1.58
CA GLU A 8 12.35 -20.25 2.54
C GLU A 8 11.96 -18.96 1.80
N VAL A 9 10.69 -18.56 1.89
CA VAL A 9 10.21 -17.28 1.36
C VAL A 9 10.47 -16.22 2.42
N SER A 10 11.62 -15.55 2.33
CA SER A 10 11.93 -14.37 3.14
C SER A 10 11.07 -13.20 2.67
N ILE A 11 10.01 -12.88 3.43
CA ILE A 11 9.24 -11.65 3.27
C ILE A 11 10.04 -10.54 3.97
N ILE A 12 10.78 -9.75 3.19
CA ILE A 12 11.36 -8.49 3.65
C ILE A 12 10.20 -7.50 3.83
N GLY A 13 9.65 -7.44 5.04
CA GLY A 13 8.67 -6.46 5.44
C GLY A 13 9.32 -5.36 6.27
N GLU A 14 9.53 -4.20 5.66
CA GLU A 14 9.79 -2.93 6.36
C GLU A 14 8.76 -2.69 7.48
N PRO A 15 9.15 -2.08 8.61
CA PRO A 15 8.25 -1.84 9.72
C PRO A 15 7.25 -0.73 9.33
N PHE A 16 6.03 -1.14 8.98
CA PHE A 16 4.91 -0.24 8.68
C PHE A 16 4.55 0.59 9.94
N ALA A 17 5.26 1.71 10.12
CA ALA A 17 5.09 2.66 11.20
C ALA A 17 3.81 3.48 10.95
N GLY A 18 2.70 3.03 11.51
CA GLY A 18 1.44 3.78 11.44
C GLY A 18 0.19 2.94 11.58
N ARG A 19 0.17 1.94 12.48
CA ARG A 19 -1.07 1.21 12.75
C ARG A 19 -1.95 2.05 13.68
N LYS A 20 -2.95 2.74 13.12
CA LYS A 20 -4.17 3.05 13.89
C LYS A 20 -4.74 1.70 14.31
N SER A 21 -4.81 1.44 15.61
CA SER A 21 -5.40 0.22 16.15
C SER A 21 -6.91 0.25 15.86
N SER A 22 -7.32 -0.26 14.70
CA SER A 22 -8.72 -0.59 14.46
C SER A 22 -9.03 -1.77 15.35
N SER A 23 -9.61 -1.48 16.51
CA SER A 23 -10.05 -2.52 17.43
C SER A 23 -11.27 -3.22 16.85
N ILE A 24 -11.02 -4.23 16.01
CA ILE A 24 -12.05 -5.09 15.43
C ILE A 24 -12.54 -6.02 16.54
N PHE A 25 -13.63 -5.62 17.17
CA PHE A 25 -14.23 -6.39 18.26
C PHE A 25 -15.20 -7.45 17.72
N PRO A 26 -15.20 -8.67 18.30
CA PRO A 26 -16.12 -9.74 17.95
C PRO A 26 -17.60 -9.33 18.07
N ARG A 27 -18.38 -9.62 17.01
CA ARG A 27 -19.78 -9.16 16.89
C ARG A 27 -20.82 -10.01 17.64
N PHE A 28 -20.54 -11.28 17.94
CA PHE A 28 -21.58 -12.22 18.45
C PHE A 28 -21.28 -12.87 19.80
N SER A 29 -20.25 -13.72 19.96
CA SER A 29 -20.00 -14.43 21.23
C SER A 29 -19.61 -13.51 22.41
N PHE A 30 -18.76 -12.52 22.14
CA PHE A 30 -18.35 -11.51 23.13
C PHE A 30 -19.54 -10.72 23.70
N ARG A 31 -20.58 -10.49 22.90
CA ARG A 31 -21.74 -9.70 23.34
C ARG A 31 -22.61 -10.47 24.33
N CYS A 32 -22.74 -11.79 24.23
CA CYS A 32 -23.65 -12.56 25.07
C CYS A 32 -23.12 -12.70 26.50
N ALA A 33 -21.89 -13.21 26.66
CA ALA A 33 -21.27 -13.45 27.97
C ALA A 33 -21.03 -12.14 28.74
N VAL A 34 -20.54 -11.09 28.06
CA VAL A 34 -20.33 -9.78 28.69
C VAL A 34 -21.66 -9.13 29.09
N ARG A 35 -22.73 -9.30 28.29
CA ARG A 35 -24.07 -8.82 28.69
C ARG A 35 -24.61 -9.56 29.92
N ALA A 36 -24.39 -10.87 30.02
CA ALA A 36 -24.78 -11.63 31.19
C ALA A 36 -24.05 -11.12 32.45
N ALA A 37 -22.73 -10.97 32.38
CA ALA A 37 -21.93 -10.43 33.48
C ALA A 37 -22.31 -8.97 33.85
N LEU A 38 -22.72 -8.16 32.88
CA LEU A 38 -23.25 -6.81 33.15
C LEU A 38 -24.58 -6.86 33.91
N ARG A 39 -25.51 -7.73 33.50
CA ARG A 39 -26.78 -7.91 34.20
C ARG A 39 -26.58 -8.39 35.63
N GLU A 40 -25.68 -9.34 35.84
CA GLU A 40 -25.37 -9.89 37.16
C GLU A 40 -24.74 -8.84 38.08
N ARG A 41 -23.88 -7.97 37.53
CA ARG A 41 -23.37 -6.81 38.25
C ARG A 41 -24.51 -5.85 38.63
N ASP A 42 -25.42 -5.57 37.72
CA ASP A 42 -26.54 -4.65 37.96
C ASP A 42 -27.52 -5.21 39.01
N THR A 43 -27.76 -6.53 39.01
CA THR A 43 -28.53 -7.20 40.07
C THR A 43 -27.80 -7.16 41.42
N ALA A 44 -26.48 -7.33 41.42
CA ALA A 44 -25.67 -7.18 42.64
C ALA A 44 -25.75 -5.76 43.20
N PHE A 45 -25.70 -4.73 42.34
CA PHE A 45 -25.90 -3.35 42.77
C PHE A 45 -27.28 -3.11 43.37
N ALA A 46 -28.33 -3.68 42.78
CA ALA A 46 -29.69 -3.58 43.29
C ALA A 46 -29.86 -4.25 44.66
N SER A 47 -29.09 -5.29 44.97
CA SER A 47 -29.14 -6.00 46.26
C SER A 47 -28.51 -5.22 47.43
N GLY A 48 -27.69 -4.21 47.16
CA GLY A 48 -27.01 -3.41 48.20
C GLY A 48 -25.83 -4.09 48.90
N ASP A 49 -25.59 -5.38 48.68
CA ASP A 49 -24.47 -6.10 49.29
C ASP A 49 -23.12 -5.78 48.61
N GLN A 50 -22.23 -5.12 49.35
CA GLN A 50 -20.90 -4.77 48.86
C GLN A 50 -20.02 -5.96 48.49
N ALA A 51 -20.12 -7.10 49.18
CA ALA A 51 -19.32 -8.28 48.86
C ALA A 51 -19.73 -8.87 47.51
N VAL A 52 -21.04 -8.92 47.23
CA VAL A 52 -21.59 -9.40 45.96
C VAL A 52 -21.24 -8.43 44.83
N VAL A 53 -21.32 -7.11 45.05
CA VAL A 53 -20.91 -6.11 44.05
C VAL A 53 -19.43 -6.22 43.69
N LYS A 54 -18.54 -6.44 44.68
CA LYS A 54 -17.11 -6.64 44.43
C LYS A 54 -16.86 -7.88 43.58
N THR A 55 -17.53 -8.99 43.90
CA THR A 55 -17.42 -10.26 43.18
C THR A 55 -17.91 -10.11 41.73
N ALA A 56 -19.10 -9.52 41.53
CA ALA A 56 -19.64 -9.31 40.18
C ALA A 56 -18.78 -8.36 39.33
N ARG A 57 -18.15 -7.34 39.94
CA ARG A 57 -17.18 -6.47 39.25
C ARG A 57 -15.93 -7.24 38.81
N TYR A 58 -15.44 -8.15 39.65
CA TYR A 58 -14.32 -9.03 39.30
C TYR A 58 -14.69 -9.96 38.14
N GLU A 59 -15.83 -10.64 38.24
CA GLU A 59 -16.30 -11.56 37.20
C GLU A 59 -16.55 -10.87 35.86
N LEU A 60 -17.07 -9.64 35.86
CA LEU A 60 -17.18 -8.84 34.64
C LEU A 60 -15.81 -8.58 33.99
N ARG A 61 -14.82 -8.15 34.78
CA ARG A 61 -13.45 -7.89 34.27
C ARG A 61 -12.80 -9.16 33.73
N ARG A 62 -13.00 -10.28 34.44
CA ARG A 62 -12.54 -11.61 34.04
C ARG A 62 -13.19 -12.04 32.74
N THR A 63 -14.51 -11.99 32.64
CA THR A 63 -15.28 -12.33 31.44
C THR A 63 -14.83 -11.52 30.23
N ILE A 64 -14.58 -10.21 30.38
CA ILE A 64 -14.06 -9.37 29.29
C ILE A 64 -12.67 -9.83 28.84
N ARG A 65 -11.80 -10.22 29.78
CA ARG A 65 -10.45 -10.69 29.46
C ARG A 65 -10.50 -12.05 28.76
N ASP A 66 -11.27 -12.98 29.29
CA ASP A 66 -11.39 -14.35 28.79
C ASP A 66 -12.03 -14.34 27.40
N THR A 67 -13.14 -13.61 27.22
CA THR A 67 -13.78 -13.49 25.89
C THR A 67 -12.90 -12.80 24.85
N LYS A 68 -12.04 -11.84 25.23
CA LYS A 68 -11.03 -11.27 24.32
C LYS A 68 -9.96 -12.31 23.95
N ARG A 69 -9.52 -13.11 24.91
CA ARG A 69 -8.55 -14.20 24.69
C ARG A 69 -9.13 -15.25 23.76
N ASP A 70 -10.35 -15.70 24.01
CA ASP A 70 -11.03 -16.72 23.20
C ASP A 70 -11.20 -16.24 21.76
N TYR A 71 -11.55 -14.96 21.57
CA TYR A 71 -11.63 -14.38 20.24
C TYR A 71 -10.28 -14.37 19.52
N ARG A 72 -9.21 -13.97 20.22
CA ARG A 72 -7.85 -14.00 19.67
C ARG A 72 -7.47 -15.41 19.24
N VAL A 73 -7.62 -16.40 20.13
CA VAL A 73 -7.29 -17.81 19.86
C VAL A 73 -8.07 -18.32 18.65
N ARG A 74 -9.37 -18.03 18.57
CA ARG A 74 -10.19 -18.42 17.43
C ARG A 74 -9.71 -17.79 16.12
N LEU A 75 -9.35 -16.51 16.14
CA LEU A 75 -8.87 -15.78 14.96
C LEU A 75 -7.50 -16.31 14.50
N GLU A 76 -6.57 -16.55 15.43
CA GLU A 76 -5.27 -17.16 15.16
C GLU A 76 -5.42 -18.59 14.63
N GLY A 77 -6.39 -19.38 15.15
CA GLY A 77 -6.74 -20.69 14.63
C GLY A 77 -7.23 -20.65 13.17
N GLN A 78 -8.05 -19.65 12.82
CA GLN A 78 -8.49 -19.45 11.43
C GLN A 78 -7.33 -19.12 10.49
N LEU A 79 -6.30 -18.43 10.98
CA LEU A 79 -5.13 -18.01 10.20
C LEU A 79 -4.01 -19.06 10.11
N SER A 80 -3.96 -20.00 11.06
CA SER A 80 -2.91 -21.04 11.12
C SER A 80 -3.36 -22.36 10.49
N ASN A 81 -4.64 -22.54 10.21
CA ASN A 81 -5.15 -23.72 9.53
C ASN A 81 -4.78 -23.73 8.04
N ASN A 82 -4.37 -24.89 7.52
CA ASN A 82 -4.16 -25.14 6.08
C ASN A 82 -5.46 -25.23 5.26
N ASP A 83 -6.58 -24.72 5.78
CA ASP A 83 -7.86 -24.65 5.07
C ASP A 83 -8.04 -23.23 4.48
N PRO A 84 -8.04 -23.06 3.15
CA PRO A 84 -8.20 -21.75 2.51
C PRO A 84 -9.53 -21.08 2.88
N ARG A 85 -10.58 -21.86 3.16
CA ARG A 85 -11.88 -21.29 3.54
C ARG A 85 -11.81 -20.63 4.92
N SER A 86 -11.15 -21.29 5.87
CA SER A 86 -10.91 -20.74 7.22
C SER A 86 -10.04 -19.49 7.17
N LEU A 87 -8.96 -19.50 6.38
CA LEU A 87 -8.10 -18.33 6.14
C LEU A 87 -8.91 -17.14 5.63
N TRP A 88 -9.71 -17.35 4.59
CA TRP A 88 -10.55 -16.29 4.02
C TRP A 88 -11.60 -15.76 4.99
N GLN A 89 -12.17 -16.61 5.86
CA GLN A 89 -13.05 -16.17 6.94
C GLN A 89 -12.33 -15.31 7.98
N GLY A 90 -11.11 -15.69 8.37
CA GLY A 90 -10.27 -14.90 9.27
C GLY A 90 -9.93 -13.54 8.67
N LEU A 91 -9.50 -13.51 7.41
CA LEU A 91 -9.18 -12.28 6.69
C LEU A 91 -10.40 -11.36 6.54
N HIS A 92 -11.55 -11.92 6.22
CA HIS A 92 -12.81 -11.17 6.15
C HIS A 92 -13.22 -10.62 7.52
N THR A 93 -12.93 -11.35 8.60
CA THR A 93 -13.19 -10.89 9.97
C THR A 93 -12.29 -9.71 10.35
N ILE A 94 -11.03 -9.69 9.92
CA ILE A 94 -10.07 -8.60 10.20
C ILE A 94 -10.36 -7.37 9.34
N THR A 95 -10.63 -7.58 8.07
CA THR A 95 -10.79 -6.48 7.11
C THR A 95 -12.16 -5.80 7.23
N ASP A 96 -13.12 -6.42 7.94
CA ASP A 96 -14.53 -6.03 7.94
C ASP A 96 -15.07 -5.83 6.52
N PHE A 97 -14.46 -6.51 5.53
CA PHE A 97 -14.71 -6.29 4.13
C PHE A 97 -16.16 -6.65 3.82
N LYS A 98 -16.98 -5.65 3.52
CA LYS A 98 -18.33 -5.87 3.01
C LYS A 98 -18.27 -5.66 1.51
N LYS A 99 -18.57 -6.70 0.75
CA LYS A 99 -18.80 -6.57 -0.69
C LYS A 99 -19.90 -5.52 -0.86
N LYS A 100 -19.55 -4.36 -1.41
CA LYS A 100 -20.56 -3.42 -1.90
C LYS A 100 -21.27 -4.13 -3.06
N PRO A 101 -22.61 -4.01 -3.20
CA PRO A 101 -23.24 -4.42 -4.45
C PRO A 101 -22.51 -3.65 -5.54
N SER A 102 -21.79 -4.38 -6.37
CA SER A 102 -21.05 -3.78 -7.47
C SER A 102 -22.10 -3.18 -8.37
N THR A 103 -22.14 -1.86 -8.50
CA THR A 103 -22.72 -1.22 -9.68
C THR A 103 -21.75 -1.46 -10.83
N ALA A 104 -21.53 -2.75 -11.16
CA ALA A 104 -20.92 -3.07 -12.43
C ALA A 104 -21.96 -2.62 -13.46
N VAL A 105 -21.56 -1.65 -14.29
CA VAL A 105 -22.24 -1.49 -15.56
C VAL A 105 -21.94 -2.80 -16.29
N ASP A 106 -22.98 -3.60 -16.54
CA ASP A 106 -22.88 -4.84 -17.33
C ASP A 106 -22.60 -4.47 -18.80
N ASP A 107 -21.47 -3.82 -19.05
CA ASP A 107 -20.96 -3.56 -20.39
C ASP A 107 -20.25 -4.84 -20.83
N ALA A 108 -20.97 -5.68 -21.58
CA ALA A 108 -20.45 -6.93 -22.14
C ALA A 108 -19.20 -6.72 -23.01
N THR A 109 -18.94 -5.49 -23.48
CA THR A 109 -17.75 -5.15 -24.27
C THR A 109 -16.54 -4.73 -23.42
N LEU A 110 -16.72 -4.56 -22.11
CA LEU A 110 -15.65 -4.15 -21.19
C LEU A 110 -14.44 -5.11 -21.18
N PRO A 111 -14.62 -6.45 -21.17
CA PRO A 111 -13.50 -7.38 -21.25
C PRO A 111 -12.68 -7.19 -22.53
N ASP A 112 -13.33 -7.02 -23.67
CA ASP A 112 -12.66 -6.80 -24.96
C ASP A 112 -11.90 -5.47 -24.99
N LYS A 113 -12.48 -4.40 -24.42
CA LYS A 113 -11.81 -3.10 -24.28
C LYS A 113 -10.55 -3.20 -23.40
N LEU A 114 -10.62 -3.92 -22.28
CA LEU A 114 -9.48 -4.13 -21.39
C LEU A 114 -8.41 -4.99 -22.06
N ASN A 115 -8.80 -6.04 -22.78
CA ASN A 115 -7.88 -6.92 -23.48
C ASN A 115 -7.15 -6.16 -24.60
N ASN A 116 -7.84 -5.30 -25.35
CA ASN A 116 -7.21 -4.42 -26.34
C ASN A 116 -6.30 -3.37 -25.69
N PHE A 117 -6.65 -2.84 -24.52
CA PHE A 117 -5.85 -1.83 -23.83
C PHE A 117 -4.53 -2.41 -23.28
N PHE A 118 -4.55 -3.61 -22.71
CA PHE A 118 -3.38 -4.25 -22.09
C PHE A 118 -2.64 -5.22 -23.01
N GLY A 119 -3.26 -5.70 -24.10
CA GLY A 119 -2.66 -6.62 -25.06
C GLY A 119 -1.66 -6.01 -26.03
N CYS A 120 -1.46 -4.69 -26.00
CA CYS A 120 -0.55 -3.95 -26.89
C CYS A 120 0.94 -4.35 -26.77
N PHE A 121 1.30 -5.22 -25.83
CA PHE A 121 2.68 -5.66 -25.61
C PHE A 121 3.07 -6.94 -26.37
N GLU A 122 2.11 -7.64 -26.99
CA GLU A 122 2.34 -8.93 -27.69
C GLU A 122 2.25 -8.80 -29.22
N VAL A 123 1.83 -7.64 -29.76
CA VAL A 123 1.84 -7.41 -31.22
C VAL A 123 3.24 -7.00 -31.66
N ASN A 124 4.16 -7.95 -31.61
CA ASN A 124 5.45 -7.84 -32.25
C ASN A 124 5.36 -8.39 -33.70
N ASP A 125 5.79 -7.56 -34.65
CA ASP A 125 6.61 -7.94 -35.81
C ASP A 125 6.00 -8.57 -37.08
N SER A 126 4.79 -8.23 -37.54
CA SER A 126 4.36 -8.66 -38.91
C SER A 126 3.40 -7.79 -39.70
N THR A 127 3.21 -6.50 -39.37
CA THR A 127 2.46 -5.58 -40.25
C THR A 127 3.24 -4.29 -40.48
N PRO A 128 3.42 -3.84 -41.74
CA PRO A 128 4.05 -2.55 -42.00
C PRO A 128 3.17 -1.49 -41.35
N ALA A 129 3.77 -0.77 -40.41
CA ALA A 129 3.16 0.27 -39.62
C ALA A 129 2.31 1.19 -40.52
N ARG A 130 0.98 1.14 -40.35
CA ARG A 130 0.14 2.26 -40.76
C ARG A 130 0.48 3.38 -39.80
N ALA A 131 1.40 4.24 -40.23
CA ALA A 131 1.75 5.45 -39.53
C ALA A 131 0.48 6.21 -39.12
N PRO A 132 0.38 6.71 -37.88
CA PRO A 132 -0.51 7.83 -37.63
C PRO A 132 -0.05 8.95 -38.57
N THR A 133 -0.94 9.37 -39.46
CA THR A 133 -0.82 10.65 -40.15
C THR A 133 -0.95 11.76 -39.12
N SER A 134 0.13 12.01 -38.39
CA SER A 134 0.40 13.27 -37.75
C SER A 134 1.68 13.77 -38.41
N ALA A 135 1.51 14.77 -39.27
CA ALA A 135 2.56 15.74 -39.53
C ALA A 135 3.15 16.15 -38.18
N ASP A 136 4.36 15.71 -37.88
CA ASP A 136 5.54 16.50 -38.19
C ASP A 136 6.77 15.67 -37.84
N THR A 137 7.69 15.66 -38.80
CA THR A 137 9.12 15.39 -38.68
C THR A 137 9.62 15.11 -37.27
N SER A 138 10.26 13.95 -37.12
CA SER A 138 11.66 13.83 -36.68
C SER A 138 12.32 15.17 -36.32
N SER A 139 11.91 15.76 -35.20
CA SER A 139 12.71 16.74 -34.51
C SER A 139 13.54 15.89 -33.59
N ALA A 140 14.77 15.58 -34.02
CA ALA A 140 15.81 15.31 -33.04
C ALA A 140 15.68 16.44 -32.00
N LEU A 141 15.34 16.10 -30.76
CA LEU A 141 15.13 17.08 -29.71
C LEU A 141 16.47 17.80 -29.50
N VAL A 142 16.64 18.94 -30.15
CA VAL A 142 17.78 19.83 -29.93
C VAL A 142 17.49 20.52 -28.61
N LEU A 143 17.86 19.88 -27.52
CA LEU A 143 17.80 20.47 -26.19
C LEU A 143 18.92 21.49 -26.08
N THR A 144 18.55 22.75 -25.90
CA THR A 144 19.52 23.80 -25.63
C THR A 144 19.95 23.76 -24.17
N GLU A 145 21.19 24.18 -23.89
CA GLU A 145 21.73 24.24 -22.54
C GLU A 145 20.82 25.07 -21.60
N ASP A 146 20.26 26.15 -22.12
CA ASP A 146 19.36 27.06 -21.41
C ASP A 146 18.03 26.41 -21.01
N GLU A 147 17.47 25.56 -21.86
CA GLU A 147 16.23 24.81 -21.57
C GLU A 147 16.46 23.80 -20.46
N VAL A 148 17.58 23.07 -20.53
CA VAL A 148 18.00 22.10 -19.51
C VAL A 148 18.23 22.81 -18.16
N ARG A 149 18.91 23.97 -18.19
CA ARG A 149 19.13 24.80 -17.00
C ARG A 149 17.84 25.30 -16.38
N LYS A 150 16.89 25.74 -17.21
CA LYS A 150 15.57 26.22 -16.75
C LYS A 150 14.79 25.11 -16.04
N GLU A 151 14.83 23.89 -16.54
CA GLU A 151 14.15 22.76 -15.91
C GLU A 151 14.83 22.34 -14.60
N PHE A 152 16.17 22.32 -14.52
CA PHE A 152 16.87 22.08 -13.25
C PHE A 152 16.60 23.17 -12.20
N MET A 153 16.42 24.43 -12.61
CA MET A 153 16.04 25.51 -11.68
C MET A 153 14.65 25.34 -11.07
N ARG A 154 13.72 24.71 -11.78
CA ARG A 154 12.35 24.42 -11.31
C ARG A 154 12.29 23.32 -10.25
N VAL A 155 13.36 22.54 -10.09
CA VAL A 155 13.44 21.49 -9.07
C VAL A 155 13.33 22.12 -7.67
N ASN A 156 12.41 21.59 -6.87
CA ASN A 156 12.19 22.04 -5.50
C ASN A 156 13.09 21.23 -4.53
N PRO A 157 14.11 21.85 -3.91
CA PRO A 157 15.08 21.16 -3.05
C PRO A 157 14.51 20.68 -1.71
N ARG A 158 13.25 21.03 -1.39
CA ARG A 158 12.59 20.62 -0.14
C ARG A 158 11.72 19.37 -0.30
N LYS A 159 11.55 18.86 -1.52
CA LYS A 159 10.83 17.59 -1.73
C LYS A 159 11.67 16.41 -1.26
N ALA A 160 11.00 15.37 -0.79
CA ALA A 160 11.63 14.10 -0.44
C ALA A 160 12.28 13.46 -1.69
N ALA A 161 13.31 12.64 -1.46
CA ALA A 161 13.94 11.87 -2.52
C ALA A 161 12.94 10.91 -3.15
N GLY A 162 13.06 10.73 -4.46
CA GLY A 162 12.29 9.72 -5.19
C GLY A 162 12.79 8.30 -4.90
N PRO A 163 12.25 7.29 -5.61
CA PRO A 163 12.73 5.90 -5.49
C PRO A 163 14.21 5.73 -5.87
N ASP A 164 14.79 6.69 -6.59
CA ASP A 164 16.21 6.73 -6.95
C ASP A 164 17.12 7.21 -5.79
N GLU A 165 16.53 7.57 -4.64
CA GLU A 165 17.22 8.11 -3.45
C GLU A 165 17.99 9.43 -3.67
N ILE A 166 17.92 10.02 -4.87
CA ILE A 166 18.58 11.31 -5.18
C ILE A 166 17.71 12.47 -4.69
N PRO A 167 18.18 13.30 -3.73
CA PRO A 167 17.43 14.45 -3.27
C PRO A 167 17.54 15.61 -4.27
N GLY A 168 16.46 16.39 -4.43
CA GLY A 168 16.43 17.53 -5.35
C GLY A 168 17.48 18.62 -5.10
N ARG A 169 18.09 18.64 -3.91
CA ARG A 169 19.25 19.51 -3.59
C ARG A 169 20.49 19.14 -4.40
N VAL A 170 20.76 17.83 -4.54
CA VAL A 170 21.91 17.32 -5.29
C VAL A 170 21.74 17.63 -6.77
N ILE A 171 20.52 17.39 -7.30
CA ILE A 171 20.16 17.73 -8.68
C ILE A 171 20.37 19.22 -8.97
N LYS A 172 20.01 20.10 -8.03
CA LYS A 172 20.09 21.55 -8.23
C LYS A 172 21.51 22.14 -8.05
N LEU A 173 22.35 21.52 -7.23
CA LEU A 173 23.70 22.01 -6.95
C LEU A 173 24.74 21.46 -7.93
N GLU A 174 24.77 20.14 -8.13
CA GLU A 174 25.85 19.47 -8.87
C GLU A 174 25.62 19.51 -10.39
N LEU A 175 24.40 19.21 -10.83
CA LEU A 175 24.09 19.16 -12.27
C LEU A 175 24.01 20.54 -12.90
N LEU A 176 23.55 21.55 -12.15
CA LEU A 176 23.52 22.92 -12.62
C LEU A 176 24.95 23.50 -12.80
N ALA A 177 25.88 23.15 -11.91
CA ALA A 177 27.28 23.53 -12.01
C ALA A 177 27.98 22.85 -13.20
N SER A 178 27.61 21.59 -13.49
CA SER A 178 28.15 20.82 -14.62
C SER A 178 27.71 21.37 -15.97
N VAL A 179 26.49 21.92 -16.06
CA VAL A 179 25.96 22.56 -17.28
C VAL A 179 26.73 23.86 -17.59
N SER A 180 27.04 24.67 -16.57
CA SER A 180 27.80 25.93 -16.71
C SER A 180 29.25 25.78 -17.23
N GLY A 181 29.80 24.56 -17.27
CA GLY A 181 31.19 24.30 -17.64
C GLY A 181 31.45 24.10 -19.13
N CYS A 182 30.43 23.93 -19.96
CA CYS A 182 30.61 23.52 -21.37
C CYS A 182 30.58 24.68 -22.39
N GLY A 183 30.38 25.93 -21.95
CA GLY A 183 30.18 27.08 -22.84
C GLY A 183 31.43 27.80 -23.36
N ASN A 184 32.65 27.44 -22.95
CA ASN A 184 33.84 28.29 -23.18
C ASN A 184 35.04 27.60 -23.89
N GLU A 185 34.81 26.61 -24.75
CA GLU A 185 35.89 25.97 -25.54
C GLU A 185 35.87 26.37 -27.03
N LEU A 186 34.91 27.20 -27.50
CA LEU A 186 34.80 27.56 -28.92
C LEU A 186 35.16 29.02 -29.28
N GLU A 187 35.40 29.88 -28.29
CA GLU A 187 35.84 31.28 -28.55
C GLU A 187 37.35 31.51 -28.31
N ARG A 188 38.08 30.53 -27.77
CA ARG A 188 39.53 30.63 -27.52
C ARG A 188 40.42 30.17 -28.69
N GLU A 189 39.86 29.53 -29.71
CA GLU A 189 40.62 29.17 -30.93
C GLU A 189 40.60 30.28 -32.00
N SER A 190 39.71 31.27 -31.91
CA SER A 190 39.66 32.41 -32.84
C SER A 190 40.62 33.56 -32.53
N GLU A 191 41.24 33.60 -31.33
CA GLU A 191 42.26 34.60 -30.96
C GLU A 191 43.71 34.11 -31.13
N GLN A 192 43.92 32.84 -31.52
CA GLN A 192 45.24 32.29 -31.85
C GLN A 192 45.54 32.24 -33.37
N ARG A 193 44.68 32.84 -34.20
CA ARG A 193 44.92 33.05 -35.65
C ARG A 193 44.73 34.52 -36.06
N ALA A 194 45.31 35.43 -35.28
CA ALA A 194 45.60 36.80 -35.72
C ALA A 194 47.11 37.03 -35.71
#